data_AF-A0A6P8AW98-F1
#
_entry.id   AF-A0A6P8AW98-F1
#
_cell.length_a   1.000
_cell.length_b   1.000
_cell.length_c   1.000
_cell.angle_alpha   90.00
_cell.angle_beta   90.00
_cell.angle_gamma   90.00
#
_symmetry.space_group_name_H-M   'P 1'
#
loop_
_entity.id
_entity.type
_entity.pdbx_description
1 polymer ?
#
loop_
_entity_poly.entity_id
_entity_poly.type
_entity_poly.pdbx_seq_one_letter_code
_entity_poly.pdbx_strand_id
1 'polypeptide(L)'
;MSSNHTSPTPPQANFTFPPALFQYNVSIPEYISSQPGLNALIVGTVVFHPDSSGRLLLIQRAASDFMPNLWETPGGMAEAERDRTVLEAAARELREESGLSAARMRRLVDLYEFRASDGRTFQKLTFEVEVGVDGVGGEQEGGGTCSPTVKLDPEEHQDFVWVTEQEYRAGWAGERRLAITHPNQEVTLDRAFKAMREGKQPLD
;
A
#
# COMPACT_ATOMS: atom_id res chain seq x y z
N MET A 1 2.00 -50.37 1.19
CA MET A 1 1.60 -49.20 1.99
C MET A 1 2.66 -48.14 1.79
N SER A 2 2.42 -47.19 0.89
CA SER A 2 3.29 -46.03 0.71
C SER A 2 2.36 -44.84 0.50
N SER A 3 2.08 -44.13 1.58
CA SER A 3 1.25 -42.94 1.59
C SER A 3 2.08 -41.80 0.99
N ASN A 4 1.72 -41.35 -0.21
CA ASN A 4 2.22 -40.10 -0.77
C ASN A 4 1.69 -38.95 0.10
N HIS A 5 2.55 -38.37 0.93
CA HIS A 5 2.31 -37.07 1.51
C HIS A 5 2.58 -36.00 0.45
N THR A 6 1.55 -35.65 -0.31
CA THR A 6 1.54 -34.39 -1.05
C THR A 6 1.27 -33.30 -0.03
N SER A 7 2.31 -32.61 0.44
CA SER A 7 2.12 -31.37 1.20
C SER A 7 1.32 -30.40 0.32
N PRO A 8 0.25 -29.77 0.83
CA PRO A 8 -0.50 -28.79 0.06
C PRO A 8 0.45 -27.64 -0.29
N THR A 9 0.63 -27.40 -1.60
CA THR A 9 1.33 -26.22 -2.09
C THR A 9 0.60 -24.98 -1.54
N PRO A 10 1.29 -24.06 -0.84
CA PRO A 10 0.64 -22.85 -0.37
C PRO A 10 0.04 -22.10 -1.57
N PRO A 11 -1.18 -21.53 -1.46
CA PRO A 11 -1.77 -20.77 -2.55
C PRO A 11 -0.79 -19.69 -3.01
N GLN A 12 -0.51 -19.59 -4.31
CA GLN A 12 0.33 -18.53 -4.85
C GLN A 12 -0.21 -17.15 -4.44
N ALA A 13 0.69 -16.19 -4.19
CA ALA A 13 0.28 -14.79 -4.07
C ALA A 13 -0.38 -14.36 -5.39
N ASN A 14 -1.51 -13.65 -5.31
CA ASN A 14 -2.27 -13.18 -6.48
C ASN A 14 -1.57 -12.03 -7.24
N PHE A 15 -0.32 -11.70 -6.90
CA PHE A 15 0.47 -10.63 -7.48
C PHE A 15 1.92 -11.08 -7.74
N THR A 16 2.60 -10.36 -8.63
CA THR A 16 4.03 -10.58 -8.92
C THR A 16 4.92 -9.56 -8.20
N PHE A 17 6.22 -9.84 -8.07
CA PHE A 17 7.19 -8.90 -7.49
C PHE A 17 8.62 -9.23 -7.97
N PRO A 18 9.52 -8.24 -8.07
CA PRO A 18 10.89 -8.48 -8.50
C PRO A 18 11.76 -9.11 -7.38
N PRO A 19 12.91 -9.72 -7.73
CA PRO A 19 13.84 -10.29 -6.75
C PRO A 19 14.31 -9.31 -5.66
N ALA A 20 14.35 -8.01 -5.96
CA ALA A 20 14.69 -6.97 -4.98
C ALA A 20 13.75 -6.93 -3.77
N LEU A 21 12.55 -7.52 -3.86
CA LEU A 21 11.59 -7.61 -2.76
C LEU A 21 11.55 -8.99 -2.07
N PHE A 22 12.46 -9.91 -2.39
CA PHE A 22 12.48 -11.24 -1.76
C PHE A 22 12.60 -11.20 -0.23
N GLN A 23 13.35 -10.24 0.31
CA GLN A 23 13.49 -10.04 1.75
C GLN A 23 12.19 -9.63 2.47
N TYR A 24 11.16 -9.21 1.72
CA TYR A 24 9.82 -8.90 2.24
C TYR A 24 8.81 -10.01 1.92
N ASN A 25 9.17 -10.99 1.10
CA ASN A 25 8.35 -12.18 0.86
C ASN A 25 8.64 -13.28 1.90
N VAL A 26 8.64 -12.89 3.16
CA VAL A 26 8.87 -13.73 4.35
C VAL A 26 7.74 -13.49 5.35
N SER A 27 7.55 -14.42 6.29
CA SER A 27 6.52 -14.28 7.31
C SER A 27 6.76 -13.08 8.23
N ILE A 28 5.71 -12.52 8.83
CA ILE A 28 5.84 -11.39 9.76
C ILE A 28 6.76 -11.72 10.96
N PRO A 29 6.65 -12.91 11.60
CA PRO A 29 7.55 -13.27 12.70
C PRO A 29 9.02 -13.39 12.26
N GLU A 30 9.26 -13.94 11.06
CA GLU A 30 10.61 -14.04 10.48
C GLU A 30 11.21 -12.66 10.20
N TYR A 31 10.43 -11.76 9.58
CA TYR A 31 10.86 -10.39 9.35
C TYR A 31 11.19 -9.69 10.67
N ILE A 32 10.28 -9.70 11.65
CA ILE A 32 10.50 -9.07 12.96
C ILE A 32 11.73 -9.65 13.66
N SER A 33 11.91 -10.97 13.64
CA SER A 33 13.08 -11.63 14.26
C SER A 33 14.40 -11.23 13.62
N SER A 34 14.39 -10.83 12.35
CA SER A 34 15.57 -10.34 11.63
C SER A 34 15.93 -8.87 11.93
N GLN A 35 15.04 -8.11 12.59
CA GLN A 35 15.18 -6.69 12.88
C GLN A 35 15.40 -6.46 14.39
N PRO A 36 16.64 -6.21 14.86
CA PRO A 36 16.91 -6.06 16.28
C PRO A 36 16.07 -4.96 16.94
N GLY A 37 15.30 -5.34 17.96
CA GLY A 37 14.50 -4.39 18.75
C GLY A 37 13.17 -3.97 18.12
N LEU A 38 12.80 -4.54 16.96
CA LEU A 38 11.49 -4.32 16.35
C LEU A 38 10.40 -5.09 17.11
N ASN A 39 9.29 -4.43 17.41
CA ASN A 39 8.16 -5.06 18.10
C ASN A 39 6.97 -5.34 17.18
N ALA A 40 6.74 -4.48 16.18
CA ALA A 40 5.59 -4.59 15.29
C ALA A 40 5.90 -3.94 13.93
N LEU A 41 5.17 -4.38 12.91
CA LEU A 41 5.36 -3.97 11.52
C LEU A 41 4.08 -3.33 10.99
N ILE A 42 4.22 -2.15 10.39
CA ILE A 42 3.17 -1.48 9.65
C ILE A 42 3.53 -1.56 8.17
N VAL A 43 2.55 -1.81 7.31
CA VAL A 43 2.72 -1.81 5.87
C VAL A 43 1.91 -0.67 5.25
N GLY A 44 2.39 -0.15 4.13
CA GLY A 44 1.70 0.86 3.34
C GLY A 44 1.86 0.62 1.86
N THR A 45 0.99 1.24 1.07
CA THR A 45 1.00 1.11 -0.39
C THR A 45 0.89 2.47 -1.06
N VAL A 46 1.75 2.69 -2.05
CA VAL A 46 1.65 3.81 -2.98
C VAL A 46 1.12 3.27 -4.30
N VAL A 47 -0.03 3.79 -4.73
CA VAL A 47 -0.63 3.42 -6.02
C VAL A 47 -0.66 4.64 -6.91
N PHE A 48 -0.01 4.54 -8.06
CA PHE A 48 -0.19 5.51 -9.15
C PHE A 48 -1.30 5.03 -10.08
N HIS A 49 -2.14 5.96 -10.53
CA HIS A 49 -3.20 5.69 -11.48
C HIS A 49 -2.61 5.17 -12.80
N PRO A 50 -3.18 4.11 -13.40
CA PRO A 50 -2.58 3.39 -14.53
C PRO A 50 -2.62 4.16 -15.87
N ASP A 51 -3.37 5.26 -15.97
CA ASP A 51 -3.47 6.10 -17.18
C ASP A 51 -2.22 6.94 -17.48
N SER A 52 -1.11 6.72 -16.77
CA SER A 52 0.13 7.48 -16.88
C SER A 52 0.01 8.97 -16.51
N SER A 53 -1.08 9.39 -15.88
CA SER A 53 -1.26 10.80 -15.45
C SER A 53 -0.35 11.18 -14.28
N GLY A 54 0.33 10.22 -13.66
CA GLY A 54 1.12 10.45 -12.44
C GLY A 54 0.31 10.87 -11.23
N ARG A 55 -0.97 10.50 -11.18
CA ARG A 55 -1.81 10.73 -10.01
C ARG A 55 -1.62 9.60 -9.01
N LEU A 56 -1.45 9.92 -7.74
CA LEU A 56 -1.28 8.98 -6.64
C LEU A 56 -2.58 8.89 -5.84
N LEU A 57 -2.95 7.69 -5.36
CA LEU A 57 -4.11 7.51 -4.50
C LEU A 57 -3.84 7.97 -3.07
N LEU A 58 -4.65 8.90 -2.57
CA LEU A 58 -4.80 9.17 -1.14
C LEU A 58 -6.22 8.83 -0.70
N ILE A 59 -6.34 8.31 0.51
CA ILE A 59 -7.60 8.06 1.21
C ILE A 59 -7.68 8.96 2.44
N GLN A 60 -8.89 9.37 2.81
CA GLN A 60 -9.15 10.22 3.95
C GLN A 60 -9.74 9.41 5.10
N ARG A 61 -9.09 9.48 6.26
CA ARG A 61 -9.55 8.85 7.51
C ARG A 61 -10.96 9.32 7.86
N ALA A 62 -11.81 8.39 8.28
CA ALA A 62 -13.18 8.67 8.69
C ALA A 62 -13.23 9.67 9.86
N ALA A 63 -14.29 10.46 9.92
CA ALA A 63 -14.50 11.44 10.98
C ALA A 63 -14.64 10.80 12.38
N SER A 64 -15.00 9.52 12.43
CA SER A 64 -15.11 8.69 13.64
C SER A 64 -13.78 8.08 14.10
N ASP A 65 -12.74 8.12 13.28
CA ASP A 65 -11.46 7.46 13.56
C ASP A 65 -10.50 8.38 14.36
N PHE A 66 -9.43 7.81 14.90
CA PHE A 66 -8.30 8.55 15.44
C PHE A 66 -7.67 9.42 14.35
N MET A 67 -7.30 10.66 14.68
CA MET A 67 -6.78 11.63 13.69
C MET A 67 -7.70 11.81 12.46
N PRO A 68 -8.95 12.22 12.69
CA PRO A 68 -9.99 12.21 11.66
C PRO A 68 -9.72 13.24 10.55
N ASN A 69 -10.27 12.98 9.35
CA ASN A 69 -10.21 13.86 8.17
C ASN A 69 -8.81 14.12 7.61
N LEU A 70 -7.79 13.42 8.09
CA LEU A 70 -6.44 13.48 7.54
C LEU A 70 -6.27 12.50 6.38
N TRP A 71 -5.37 12.83 5.48
CA TRP A 71 -5.10 12.08 4.26
C TRP A 71 -3.85 11.23 4.39
N GLU A 72 -3.92 10.01 3.85
CA GLU A 72 -2.81 9.06 3.86
C GLU A 72 -2.84 8.12 2.65
N THR A 73 -1.77 7.36 2.51
CA THR A 73 -1.72 6.21 1.61
C THR A 73 -2.36 5.01 2.30
N PRO A 74 -3.00 4.09 1.57
CA PRO A 74 -3.54 2.88 2.18
C PRO A 74 -2.46 2.08 2.93
N GLY A 75 -2.79 1.53 4.10
CA GLY A 75 -1.88 0.77 4.92
C GLY A 75 -2.31 0.60 6.38
N GLY A 76 -1.86 -0.49 6.99
CA GLY A 76 -2.23 -0.86 8.34
C GLY A 76 -1.21 -1.80 8.99
N MET A 77 -1.62 -2.44 10.08
CA MET A 77 -0.76 -3.34 10.85
C MET A 77 -0.58 -4.66 10.09
N ALA A 78 0.65 -5.15 10.00
CA ALA A 78 0.86 -6.52 9.54
C ALA A 78 0.46 -7.52 10.65
N GLU A 79 -0.33 -8.52 10.29
CA GLU A 79 -0.95 -9.47 11.21
C GLU A 79 -0.43 -10.89 10.93
N ALA A 80 0.44 -11.43 11.78
CA ALA A 80 1.05 -12.74 11.57
C ALA A 80 0.06 -13.92 11.46
N GLU A 81 -1.17 -13.76 11.97
CA GLU A 81 -2.23 -14.78 11.91
C GLU A 81 -3.02 -14.73 10.60
N ARG A 82 -3.08 -13.57 9.93
CA ARG A 82 -3.82 -13.37 8.67
C ARG A 82 -2.89 -13.33 7.45
N ASP A 83 -1.69 -12.78 7.63
CA ASP A 83 -0.74 -12.47 6.56
C ASP A 83 0.37 -13.51 6.47
N ARG A 84 0.51 -14.17 5.31
CA ARG A 84 1.57 -15.16 5.12
C ARG A 84 2.93 -14.50 4.91
N THR A 85 2.95 -13.29 4.34
CA THR A 85 4.15 -12.49 4.13
C THR A 85 3.93 -11.00 4.35
N VAL A 86 5.01 -10.22 4.50
CA VAL A 86 4.95 -8.75 4.57
C VAL A 86 4.31 -8.15 3.31
N LEU A 87 4.62 -8.68 2.13
CA LEU A 87 4.01 -8.22 0.88
C LEU A 87 2.51 -8.54 0.83
N GLU A 88 2.09 -9.68 1.37
CA GLU A 88 0.65 -9.99 1.46
C GLU A 88 -0.10 -9.10 2.43
N ALA A 89 0.52 -8.71 3.55
CA ALA A 89 -0.06 -7.70 4.44
C ALA A 89 -0.31 -6.40 3.66
N ALA A 90 0.66 -5.91 2.89
CA ALA A 90 0.48 -4.69 2.09
C ALA A 90 -0.65 -4.82 1.05
N ALA A 91 -0.76 -5.99 0.41
CA ALA A 91 -1.85 -6.27 -0.54
C ALA A 91 -3.22 -6.36 0.13
N ARG A 92 -3.30 -6.92 1.35
CA ARG A 92 -4.52 -7.01 2.14
C ARG A 92 -5.02 -5.62 2.50
N GLU A 93 -4.16 -4.79 3.10
CA GLU A 93 -4.51 -3.43 3.52
C GLU A 93 -5.01 -2.60 2.33
N LEU A 94 -4.29 -2.64 1.19
CA LEU A 94 -4.74 -1.97 -0.03
C LEU A 94 -6.17 -2.40 -0.44
N ARG A 95 -6.47 -3.70 -0.37
CA ARG A 95 -7.77 -4.22 -0.75
C ARG A 95 -8.86 -3.87 0.25
N GLU A 96 -8.59 -3.97 1.55
CA GLU A 96 -9.55 -3.67 2.62
C GLU A 96 -9.94 -2.17 2.59
N GLU A 97 -8.98 -1.27 2.47
CA GLU A 97 -9.22 0.17 2.57
C GLU A 97 -9.63 0.86 1.26
N SER A 98 -9.27 0.29 0.09
CA SER A 98 -9.52 0.92 -1.21
C SER A 98 -10.26 0.05 -2.22
N GLY A 99 -10.49 -1.23 -1.91
CA GLY A 99 -11.07 -2.20 -2.83
C GLY A 99 -10.16 -2.61 -4.00
N LEU A 100 -8.96 -2.04 -4.10
CA LEU A 100 -8.04 -2.31 -5.21
C LEU A 100 -7.26 -3.61 -4.99
N SER A 101 -7.11 -4.39 -6.06
CA SER A 101 -6.33 -5.63 -6.04
C SER A 101 -4.92 -5.37 -6.57
N ALA A 102 -3.89 -5.73 -5.78
CA ALA A 102 -2.51 -5.68 -6.23
C ALA A 102 -2.28 -6.66 -7.40
N ALA A 103 -1.71 -6.18 -8.50
CA ALA A 103 -1.22 -7.02 -9.61
C ALA A 103 0.29 -7.22 -9.52
N ARG A 104 1.03 -6.20 -9.08
CA ARG A 104 2.48 -6.27 -8.90
C ARG A 104 3.00 -5.33 -7.82
N MET A 105 3.79 -5.87 -6.88
CA MET A 105 4.62 -5.04 -6.00
C MET A 105 5.88 -4.63 -6.76
N ARG A 106 6.10 -3.32 -6.92
CA ARG A 106 7.14 -2.77 -7.80
C ARG A 106 8.47 -2.60 -7.09
N ARG A 107 8.46 -1.95 -5.94
CA ARG A 107 9.65 -1.53 -5.17
C ARG A 107 9.25 -1.06 -3.78
N LEU A 108 10.22 -1.01 -2.87
CA LEU A 108 10.08 -0.32 -1.60
C LEU A 108 10.24 1.19 -1.83
N VAL A 109 9.28 1.98 -1.36
CA VAL A 109 9.24 3.44 -1.42
C VAL A 109 9.82 4.08 -0.18
N ASP A 110 9.44 3.57 0.98
CA ASP A 110 9.87 4.11 2.25
C ASP A 110 10.03 3.01 3.29
N LEU A 111 11.00 3.22 4.17
CA LEU A 111 11.19 2.51 5.43
C LEU A 111 11.57 3.54 6.48
N TYR A 112 10.79 3.59 7.56
CA TYR A 112 11.16 4.34 8.75
C TYR A 112 10.72 3.63 10.03
N GLU A 113 11.39 3.96 11.12
CA GLU A 113 11.09 3.44 12.45
C GLU A 113 10.63 4.56 13.37
N PHE A 114 9.75 4.21 14.30
CA PHE A 114 9.34 5.12 15.36
C PHE A 114 9.01 4.33 16.63
N ARG A 115 9.13 4.98 17.78
CA ARG A 115 8.80 4.39 19.07
C ARG A 115 7.46 4.95 19.55
N ALA A 116 6.51 4.07 19.83
CA ALA A 116 5.24 4.44 20.43
C ALA A 116 5.43 4.83 21.91
N SER A 117 4.43 5.51 22.48
CA SER A 117 4.43 5.95 23.87
C SER A 117 4.50 4.79 24.88
N ASP A 118 4.03 3.60 24.49
CA ASP A 118 4.13 2.37 25.28
C ASP A 118 5.51 1.70 25.24
N GLY A 119 6.46 2.31 24.52
CA GLY A 119 7.83 1.83 24.41
C GLY A 119 8.05 0.78 23.32
N ARG A 120 7.03 0.36 22.57
CA ARG A 120 7.22 -0.51 21.42
C ARG A 120 7.84 0.24 20.25
N THR A 121 8.78 -0.40 19.56
CA THR A 121 9.35 0.08 18.31
C THR A 121 8.54 -0.48 17.14
N PHE A 122 8.10 0.41 16.26
CA PHE A 122 7.41 0.08 15.03
C PHE A 122 8.31 0.42 13.85
N GLN A 123 8.23 -0.38 12.80
CA GLN A 123 8.79 -0.07 11.49
C GLN A 123 7.63 0.02 10.50
N LYS A 124 7.60 1.05 9.66
CA LYS A 124 6.67 1.13 8.53
C LYS A 124 7.43 0.86 7.24
N LEU A 125 6.94 -0.10 6.45
CA LEU A 125 7.40 -0.37 5.08
C LEU A 125 6.32 0.07 4.10
N THR A 126 6.66 0.91 3.14
CA THR A 126 5.71 1.34 2.11
C THR A 126 6.16 0.88 0.73
N PHE A 127 5.29 0.21 -0.01
CA PHE A 127 5.60 -0.35 -1.33
C PHE A 127 4.85 0.37 -2.45
N GLU A 128 5.48 0.57 -3.60
CA GLU A 128 4.75 0.96 -4.81
C GLU A 128 4.06 -0.26 -5.40
N VAL A 129 2.78 -0.11 -5.74
CA VAL A 129 1.93 -1.21 -6.21
C VAL A 129 1.26 -0.84 -7.53
N GLU A 130 1.41 -1.70 -8.53
CA GLU A 130 0.57 -1.70 -9.72
C GLU A 130 -0.71 -2.48 -9.39
N VAL A 131 -1.87 -1.88 -9.65
CA VAL A 131 -3.17 -2.50 -9.40
C VAL A 131 -3.75 -3.12 -10.66
N GLY A 132 -4.43 -4.25 -10.50
CA GLY A 132 -5.23 -4.86 -11.55
C GLY A 132 -6.41 -3.96 -11.89
N VAL A 133 -6.77 -3.90 -13.16
CA VAL A 133 -8.03 -3.27 -13.56
C VAL A 133 -9.08 -4.35 -13.61
N ASP A 134 -9.94 -4.41 -12.60
CA ASP A 134 -11.02 -5.40 -12.58
C ASP A 134 -12.04 -5.06 -13.68
N GLY A 135 -11.84 -5.67 -14.85
CA GLY A 135 -12.86 -5.82 -15.86
C GLY A 135 -13.88 -6.85 -15.36
N VAL A 136 -14.91 -6.41 -14.65
CA VAL A 136 -16.11 -7.25 -14.51
C VAL A 136 -16.68 -7.43 -15.91
N GLY A 137 -16.56 -8.66 -16.42
CA GLY A 137 -16.97 -9.06 -17.75
C GLY A 137 -18.37 -8.57 -18.12
N GLY A 138 -18.38 -7.64 -19.06
CA GLY A 138 -19.50 -7.32 -19.91
C GLY A 138 -18.90 -6.80 -21.20
N GLU A 139 -19.13 -7.50 -22.29
CA GLU A 139 -18.77 -7.04 -23.63
C GLU A 139 -19.34 -5.64 -23.83
N GLN A 140 -18.50 -4.61 -23.75
CA GLN A 140 -18.81 -3.30 -24.27
C GLN A 140 -17.91 -3.07 -25.48
N GLU A 141 -18.53 -3.17 -26.65
CA GLU A 141 -18.02 -2.56 -27.87
C GLU A 141 -17.90 -1.05 -27.64
N GLY A 142 -16.67 -0.60 -27.38
CA GLY A 142 -16.33 0.80 -27.20
C GLY A 142 -15.03 0.91 -26.44
N GLY A 143 -13.96 1.36 -27.10
CA GLY A 143 -12.60 1.47 -26.56
C GLY A 143 -12.46 2.42 -25.36
N GLY A 144 -13.00 2.04 -24.21
CA GLY A 144 -12.79 2.69 -22.93
C GLY A 144 -11.64 2.04 -22.18
N THR A 145 -10.62 2.81 -21.86
CA THR A 145 -9.62 2.44 -20.84
C THR A 145 -10.36 2.11 -19.54
N CYS A 146 -10.34 0.84 -19.14
CA CYS A 146 -10.83 0.44 -17.83
C CYS A 146 -9.95 1.17 -16.78
N SER A 147 -10.60 1.93 -15.88
CA SER A 147 -9.93 2.62 -14.77
C SER A 147 -10.17 1.85 -13.47
N PRO A 148 -9.21 1.86 -12.53
CA PRO A 148 -9.40 1.23 -11.22
C PRO A 148 -10.55 1.91 -10.47
N THR A 149 -11.46 1.11 -9.89
CA THR A 149 -12.57 1.62 -9.08
C THR A 149 -12.20 1.56 -7.61
N VAL A 150 -12.08 2.72 -6.96
CA VAL A 150 -11.82 2.80 -5.52
C VAL A 150 -13.13 2.61 -4.75
N LYS A 151 -13.11 1.71 -3.77
CA LYS A 151 -14.21 1.45 -2.84
C LYS A 151 -13.66 1.45 -1.41
N LEU A 152 -14.02 2.48 -0.65
CA LEU A 152 -13.61 2.63 0.73
C LEU A 152 -14.51 1.85 1.69
N ASP A 153 -13.96 1.48 2.84
CA ASP A 153 -14.76 1.12 4.01
C ASP A 153 -15.17 2.39 4.75
N PRO A 154 -16.46 2.77 4.79
CA PRO A 154 -16.91 4.00 5.44
C PRO A 154 -16.68 4.04 6.95
N GLU A 155 -16.42 2.91 7.61
CA GLU A 155 -16.09 2.89 9.04
C GLU A 155 -14.66 3.39 9.31
N GLU A 156 -13.76 3.22 8.34
CA GLU A 156 -12.33 3.56 8.45
C GLU A 156 -11.93 4.77 7.58
N HIS A 157 -12.50 4.89 6.38
CA HIS A 157 -12.18 5.94 5.40
C HIS A 157 -13.41 6.50 4.68
N GLN A 158 -13.45 7.82 4.51
CA GLN A 158 -14.66 8.52 4.06
C GLN A 158 -14.56 9.22 2.69
N ASP A 159 -13.35 9.44 2.17
CA ASP A 159 -13.11 10.13 0.89
C ASP A 159 -11.80 9.64 0.26
N PHE A 160 -11.64 9.84 -1.05
CA PHE A 160 -10.40 9.53 -1.76
C PHE A 160 -10.10 10.56 -2.85
N VAL A 161 -8.83 10.71 -3.18
CA VAL A 161 -8.37 11.50 -4.32
C VAL A 161 -7.27 10.79 -5.09
N TRP A 162 -7.27 11.02 -6.40
CA TRP A 162 -6.12 10.77 -7.25
C TRP A 162 -5.39 12.10 -7.44
N VAL A 163 -4.27 12.28 -6.75
CA VAL A 163 -3.58 13.57 -6.63
C VAL A 163 -2.30 13.61 -7.48
N THR A 164 -2.13 14.67 -8.27
CA THR A 164 -0.85 14.94 -8.94
C THR A 164 0.19 15.48 -7.96
N GLU A 165 1.47 15.41 -8.31
CA GLU A 165 2.51 16.04 -7.47
C GLU A 165 2.26 17.54 -7.27
N GLN A 166 1.79 18.24 -8.30
CA GLN A 166 1.53 19.67 -8.22
C GLN A 166 0.41 20.00 -7.22
N GLU A 167 -0.69 19.24 -7.26
CA GLU A 167 -1.80 19.37 -6.31
C GLU A 167 -1.37 19.07 -4.87
N TYR A 168 -0.61 17.98 -4.69
CA TYR A 168 -0.03 17.63 -3.40
C TYR A 168 0.85 18.76 -2.85
N ARG A 169 1.76 19.31 -3.67
CA ARG A 169 2.62 20.44 -3.30
C ARG A 169 1.84 21.71 -2.99
N ALA A 170 0.72 21.93 -3.67
CA ALA A 170 -0.18 23.06 -3.41
C ALA A 170 -1.01 22.85 -2.13
N GLY A 171 -1.13 21.62 -1.64
CA GLY A 171 -1.95 21.24 -0.49
C GLY A 171 -3.44 21.08 -0.81
N TRP A 172 -3.81 20.96 -2.08
CA TRP A 172 -5.20 20.90 -2.53
C TRP A 172 -5.39 19.97 -3.74
N ALA A 173 -6.43 19.15 -3.71
CA ALA A 173 -6.91 18.37 -4.85
C ALA A 173 -8.36 18.78 -5.18
N GLY A 174 -8.52 19.63 -6.20
CA GLY A 174 -9.78 20.35 -6.41
C GLY A 174 -10.16 21.20 -5.19
N GLU A 175 -11.35 20.98 -4.64
CA GLU A 175 -11.85 21.70 -3.44
C GLU A 175 -11.39 21.06 -2.11
N ARG A 176 -10.68 19.94 -2.15
CA ARG A 176 -10.26 19.19 -0.95
C ARG A 176 -8.91 19.68 -0.47
N ARG A 177 -8.84 20.10 0.79
CA ARG A 177 -7.58 20.41 1.47
C ARG A 177 -6.87 19.12 1.88
N LEU A 178 -5.62 18.98 1.50
CA LEU A 178 -4.79 17.81 1.79
C LEU A 178 -4.00 18.01 3.10
N ALA A 179 -4.68 17.80 4.22
CA ALA A 179 -4.01 17.71 5.52
C ALA A 179 -3.46 16.28 5.71
N ILE A 180 -2.16 16.09 5.51
CA ILE A 180 -1.51 14.77 5.62
C ILE A 180 -1.37 14.35 7.09
N THR A 181 -1.50 13.06 7.38
CA THR A 181 -1.50 12.52 8.74
C THR A 181 -0.25 12.91 9.56
N HIS A 182 0.95 12.65 9.02
CA HIS A 182 2.21 12.82 9.74
C HIS A 182 3.37 13.28 8.82
N PRO A 183 4.43 13.92 9.36
CA PRO A 183 5.59 14.32 8.57
C PRO A 183 6.27 13.16 7.82
N ASN A 184 6.34 11.96 8.42
CA ASN A 184 6.91 10.80 7.73
C ASN A 184 6.06 10.35 6.52
N GLN A 185 4.75 10.60 6.56
CA GLN A 185 3.87 10.34 5.44
C GLN A 185 4.14 11.31 4.28
N GLU A 186 4.45 12.58 4.57
CA GLU A 186 4.89 13.55 3.56
C GLU A 186 6.23 13.13 2.91
N VAL A 187 7.17 12.61 3.71
CA VAL A 187 8.44 12.06 3.19
C VAL A 187 8.20 10.87 2.26
N THR A 188 7.30 9.95 2.64
CA THR A 188 6.89 8.83 1.78
C THR A 188 6.33 9.33 0.43
N LEU A 189 5.46 10.35 0.45
CA LEU A 189 4.89 10.93 -0.77
C LEU A 189 5.94 11.62 -1.63
N ASP A 190 6.89 12.33 -1.02
CA ASP A 190 8.02 12.94 -1.71
C ASP A 190 8.89 11.91 -2.42
N ARG A 191 9.19 10.80 -1.72
CA ARG A 191 9.94 9.66 -2.29
C ARG A 191 9.18 8.98 -3.41
N ALA A 192 7.88 8.77 -3.26
CA ALA A 192 7.01 8.22 -4.29
C ALA A 192 7.03 9.05 -5.57
N PHE A 193 6.73 10.34 -5.48
CA PHE A 193 6.71 11.22 -6.65
C PHE A 193 8.09 11.34 -7.28
N LYS A 194 9.16 11.44 -6.49
CA LYS A 194 10.54 11.45 -7.00
C LYS A 194 10.87 10.19 -7.79
N ALA A 195 10.58 9.01 -7.23
CA ALA A 195 10.87 7.74 -7.88
C ALA A 195 10.04 7.49 -9.15
N MET A 196 8.82 8.03 -9.18
CA MET A 196 7.96 8.02 -10.36
C MET A 196 8.53 8.89 -11.49
N ARG A 197 9.00 10.11 -11.18
CA ARG A 197 9.65 10.98 -12.18
C ARG A 197 10.97 10.44 -12.70
N GLU A 198 11.80 9.89 -11.82
CA GLU A 198 13.17 9.49 -12.16
C GLU A 198 13.26 8.06 -12.69
N GLY A 199 12.23 7.22 -12.48
CA GLY A 199 12.27 5.80 -12.82
C GLY A 199 13.31 4.99 -12.01
N LYS A 200 13.80 5.54 -10.89
CA LYS A 200 14.88 4.98 -10.05
C LYS A 200 14.38 4.39 -8.73
N GLN A 201 15.24 3.69 -7.99
CA GLN A 201 14.87 3.24 -6.64
C GLN A 201 14.69 4.46 -5.71
N PRO A 202 13.60 4.51 -4.91
CA PRO A 202 13.27 5.64 -4.04
C PRO A 202 14.28 5.90 -2.91
N LEU A 203 15.01 4.84 -2.53
CA LEU A 203 15.95 4.83 -1.40
C LEU A 203 17.43 4.91 -1.81
N ASP A 204 17.70 5.22 -3.09
CA ASP A 204 19.05 5.54 -3.57
C ASP A 204 19.51 6.95 -3.16
#